data_AF-G8YLR1-F1
#
_entry.id   AF-G8YLR1-F1
#
_cell.length_a   1.000
_cell.length_b   1.000
_cell.length_c   1.000
_cell.angle_alpha   90.00
_cell.angle_beta   90.00
_cell.angle_gamma   90.00
#
_symmetry.space_group_name_H-M   'P 1'
#
loop_
_entity.id
_entity.type
_entity.pdbx_description
1 polymer ?
#
loop_
_entity_poly.entity_id
_entity_poly.type
_entity_poly.pdbx_seq_one_letter_code
_entity_poly.pdbx_strand_id
1 'polypeptide(L)'
;MASVVANADEYKRELVESRGAISISSSKHDFISSIDNISEGARNPGCVGDEINSRKELFSKLKFQYLEQVTKEKFLRAILETPPVYIEKGDIDAIQEKNDSAKAALKEVKNNVQKKMAEIDEVTREVVSLNEEYETKYKATDDTLQSFSELQDRLDALVRNQKPASKQAAETMMGLPEELSDRDLRNVVPSFQRLLESKENSLSQLSNDFNMKNQLQTNQQLHIDKLRTKLESLRTSLKTVDKSEVPNSQQNFAQWIKEMNEILLKLNGWEHIDVKIENNEITIASNDTAIVLSEDLRVLNPEDLIQYRDVVHKINSTSDPSSQVATLISAIKK
;
A
#
# COMPACT_ATOMS: atom_id res chain seq x y z
N MET A 1 -69.73 -11.87 1.96
CA MET A 1 -68.75 -12.91 2.38
C MET A 1 -67.59 -13.10 1.41
N ALA A 2 -67.70 -12.80 0.10
CA ALA A 2 -66.59 -12.94 -0.86
C ALA A 2 -65.42 -11.94 -0.65
N SER A 3 -65.68 -10.74 -0.12
CA SER A 3 -64.65 -9.70 0.08
C SER A 3 -63.74 -9.96 1.29
N VAL A 4 -64.17 -10.75 2.28
CA VAL A 4 -63.34 -11.10 3.46
C VAL A 4 -62.38 -12.24 3.15
N VAL A 5 -62.77 -13.16 2.25
CA VAL A 5 -61.94 -14.28 1.78
C VAL A 5 -60.83 -13.79 0.85
N ALA A 6 -61.10 -12.79 0.00
CA ALA A 6 -60.10 -12.16 -0.85
C ALA A 6 -58.98 -11.48 -0.04
N ASN A 7 -59.34 -10.77 1.04
CA ASN A 7 -58.37 -10.19 1.96
C ASN A 7 -57.54 -11.27 2.67
N ALA A 8 -58.14 -12.37 3.10
CA ALA A 8 -57.42 -13.44 3.80
C ALA A 8 -56.37 -14.13 2.91
N ASP A 9 -56.63 -14.26 1.61
CA ASP A 9 -55.66 -14.84 0.66
C ASP A 9 -54.58 -13.84 0.24
N GLU A 10 -54.87 -12.54 0.28
CA GLU A 10 -53.89 -11.45 0.10
C GLU A 10 -52.93 -11.37 1.30
N TYR A 11 -53.46 -11.41 2.53
CA TYR A 11 -52.65 -11.50 3.76
C TYR A 11 -51.81 -12.79 3.81
N LYS A 12 -52.32 -13.92 3.33
CA LYS A 12 -51.53 -15.16 3.23
C LYS A 12 -50.42 -15.06 2.20
N ARG A 13 -50.63 -14.34 1.08
CA ARG A 13 -49.58 -14.07 0.09
C ARG A 13 -48.51 -13.15 0.64
N GLU A 14 -48.89 -12.11 1.37
CA GLU A 14 -47.97 -11.18 2.05
C GLU A 14 -47.16 -11.87 3.18
N LEU A 15 -47.77 -12.85 3.85
CA LEU A 15 -47.09 -13.75 4.81
C LEU A 15 -46.13 -14.75 4.13
N VAL A 16 -46.40 -15.15 2.89
CA VAL A 16 -45.52 -16.04 2.11
C VAL A 16 -44.35 -15.27 1.50
N GLU A 17 -44.55 -14.03 1.06
CA GLU A 17 -43.45 -13.10 0.72
C GLU A 17 -42.59 -12.77 1.95
N SER A 18 -43.21 -12.58 3.12
CA SER A 18 -42.49 -12.42 4.39
C SER A 18 -41.80 -13.70 4.88
N ARG A 19 -42.14 -14.89 4.37
CA ARG A 19 -41.46 -16.16 4.66
C ARG A 19 -40.15 -16.35 3.88
N GLY A 20 -39.85 -15.48 2.92
CA GLY A 20 -38.49 -15.31 2.42
C GLY A 20 -37.55 -14.71 3.46
N ALA A 21 -38.09 -14.13 4.54
CA ALA A 21 -37.32 -13.77 5.72
C ALA A 21 -37.09 -15.03 6.58
N ILE A 22 -35.83 -15.42 6.66
CA ILE A 22 -35.21 -16.33 7.61
C ILE A 22 -36.06 -16.48 8.89
N SER A 23 -36.57 -17.69 9.14
CA SER A 23 -37.44 -17.98 10.28
C SER A 23 -36.67 -17.84 11.60
N ILE A 24 -37.31 -17.29 12.62
CA ILE A 24 -36.74 -16.98 13.96
C ILE A 24 -36.15 -18.23 14.65
N SER A 25 -36.78 -19.40 14.46
CA SER A 25 -36.29 -20.67 15.01
C SER A 25 -35.06 -21.18 14.27
N SER A 26 -34.89 -20.80 13.01
CA SER A 26 -33.72 -21.12 12.22
C SER A 26 -32.64 -20.05 12.31
N SER A 27 -32.90 -18.80 12.70
CA SER A 27 -31.88 -17.73 12.67
C SER A 27 -30.61 -18.05 13.45
N LYS A 28 -30.71 -18.73 14.60
CA LYS A 28 -29.55 -19.22 15.34
C LYS A 28 -28.83 -20.37 14.62
N HIS A 29 -29.59 -21.28 14.02
CA HIS A 29 -29.07 -22.38 13.21
C HIS A 29 -28.43 -21.88 11.91
N ASP A 30 -29.00 -20.87 11.27
CA ASP A 30 -28.52 -20.24 10.04
C ASP A 30 -27.27 -19.41 10.31
N PHE A 31 -27.18 -18.80 11.50
CA PHE A 31 -25.96 -18.16 11.98
C PHE A 31 -24.83 -19.18 12.20
N ILE A 32 -25.11 -20.30 12.87
CA ILE A 32 -24.12 -21.36 13.13
C ILE A 32 -23.70 -22.04 11.81
N SER A 33 -24.65 -22.38 10.95
CA SER A 33 -24.39 -22.95 9.62
C SER A 33 -23.59 -21.99 8.72
N SER A 34 -23.83 -20.67 8.82
CA SER A 34 -23.02 -19.67 8.11
C SER A 34 -21.59 -19.55 8.65
N ILE A 35 -21.36 -19.92 9.92
CA ILE A 35 -20.03 -20.00 10.53
C ILE A 35 -19.28 -21.25 10.06
N ASP A 36 -19.96 -22.40 9.98
CA ASP A 36 -19.32 -23.64 9.52
C ASP A 36 -18.92 -23.56 8.03
N ASN A 37 -19.70 -22.85 7.21
CA ASN A 37 -19.36 -22.53 5.82
C ASN A 37 -18.19 -21.54 5.65
N ILE A 38 -17.60 -21.00 6.72
CA ILE A 38 -16.40 -20.12 6.66
C ILE A 38 -15.16 -20.92 6.21
N SER A 39 -15.12 -22.22 6.49
CA SER A 39 -13.90 -23.01 6.27
C SER A 39 -13.65 -23.41 4.81
N GLU A 40 -14.66 -23.40 3.94
CA GLU A 40 -14.51 -23.91 2.56
C GLU A 40 -14.18 -22.82 1.52
N GLY A 41 -14.46 -21.55 1.80
CA GLY A 41 -14.30 -20.42 0.88
C GLY A 41 -12.89 -19.80 0.81
N ALA A 42 -12.03 -20.05 1.81
CA ALA A 42 -10.72 -19.41 1.97
C ALA A 42 -9.64 -19.86 0.95
N ARG A 43 -10.02 -20.37 -0.23
CA ARG A 43 -9.09 -20.90 -1.23
C ARG A 43 -8.44 -19.83 -2.10
N ASN A 44 -8.93 -18.58 -2.11
CA ASN A 44 -8.32 -17.48 -2.87
C ASN A 44 -8.11 -16.23 -1.99
N PRO A 45 -6.85 -15.82 -1.72
CA PRO A 45 -6.55 -14.64 -0.89
C PRO A 45 -7.05 -13.32 -1.49
N GLY A 46 -7.27 -13.23 -2.82
CA GLY A 46 -7.76 -12.01 -3.48
C GLY A 46 -9.25 -11.72 -3.25
N CYS A 47 -10.06 -12.72 -2.85
CA CYS A 47 -11.51 -12.59 -2.67
C CYS A 47 -11.95 -12.32 -1.22
N VAL A 48 -10.99 -12.29 -0.28
CA VAL A 48 -11.25 -12.17 1.16
C VAL A 48 -11.94 -10.84 1.51
N GLY A 49 -11.58 -9.75 0.83
CA GLY A 49 -12.19 -8.43 1.05
C GLY A 49 -13.68 -8.38 0.68
N ASP A 50 -14.04 -8.96 -0.46
CA ASP A 50 -15.43 -9.03 -0.94
C ASP A 50 -16.28 -9.94 -0.06
N GLU A 51 -15.71 -11.06 0.39
CA GLU A 51 -16.37 -11.97 1.32
C GLU A 51 -16.63 -11.31 2.69
N ILE A 52 -15.66 -10.57 3.23
CA ILE A 52 -15.83 -9.80 4.46
C ILE A 52 -16.96 -8.77 4.31
N ASN A 53 -17.05 -8.08 3.17
CA ASN A 53 -18.08 -7.07 2.94
C ASN A 53 -19.47 -7.69 2.79
N SER A 54 -19.61 -8.77 2.03
CA SER A 54 -20.87 -9.52 1.90
C SER A 54 -21.37 -10.01 3.27
N ARG A 55 -20.48 -10.54 4.11
CA ARG A 55 -20.83 -11.02 5.46
C ARG A 55 -21.20 -9.88 6.41
N LYS A 56 -20.54 -8.72 6.33
CA LYS A 56 -20.94 -7.51 7.09
C LYS A 56 -22.36 -7.08 6.75
N GLU A 57 -22.75 -7.16 5.48
CA GLU A 57 -24.11 -6.85 5.04
C GLU A 57 -25.12 -7.86 5.61
N LEU A 58 -24.81 -9.16 5.55
CA LEU A 58 -25.63 -10.22 6.14
C LEU A 58 -25.84 -10.00 7.65
N PHE A 59 -24.78 -9.78 8.42
CA PHE A 59 -24.89 -9.54 9.87
C PHE A 59 -25.69 -8.28 10.20
N SER A 60 -25.60 -7.24 9.37
CA SER A 60 -26.39 -6.02 9.55
C SER A 60 -27.89 -6.28 9.38
N LYS A 61 -28.26 -7.11 8.40
CA LYS A 61 -29.66 -7.54 8.19
C LYS A 61 -30.19 -8.37 9.36
N LEU A 62 -29.42 -9.35 9.82
CA LEU A 62 -29.78 -10.17 10.99
C LEU A 62 -29.96 -9.30 12.26
N LYS A 63 -29.06 -8.35 12.50
CA LYS A 63 -29.15 -7.43 13.65
C LYS A 63 -30.43 -6.58 13.62
N PHE A 64 -30.79 -6.05 12.45
CA PHE A 64 -31.99 -5.23 12.29
C PHE A 64 -33.25 -6.03 12.62
N GLN A 65 -33.39 -7.22 12.04
CA GLN A 65 -34.53 -8.12 12.28
C GLN A 65 -34.65 -8.52 13.76
N TYR A 66 -33.52 -8.84 14.41
CA TYR A 66 -33.50 -9.17 15.83
C TYR A 66 -33.98 -8.00 16.70
N LEU A 67 -33.47 -6.78 16.46
CA LEU A 67 -33.89 -5.60 17.23
C LEU A 67 -35.37 -5.26 17.02
N GLU A 68 -35.85 -5.34 15.80
CA GLU A 68 -37.26 -5.14 15.47
C GLU A 68 -38.14 -6.14 16.25
N GLN A 69 -37.76 -7.41 16.25
CA GLN A 69 -38.50 -8.44 16.95
C GLN A 69 -38.46 -8.29 18.47
N VAL A 70 -37.30 -8.04 19.07
CA VAL A 70 -37.19 -7.81 20.52
C VAL A 70 -38.04 -6.61 20.95
N THR A 71 -38.11 -5.58 20.12
CA THR A 71 -38.95 -4.40 20.37
C THR A 71 -40.43 -4.76 20.29
N LYS A 72 -40.85 -5.51 19.27
CA LYS A 72 -42.22 -6.03 19.13
C LYS A 72 -42.63 -6.91 20.32
N GLU A 73 -41.77 -7.83 20.73
CA GLU A 73 -42.03 -8.72 21.86
C GLU A 73 -42.12 -7.95 23.19
N LYS A 74 -41.19 -7.03 23.44
CA LYS A 74 -41.23 -6.16 24.62
C LYS A 74 -42.49 -5.28 24.65
N PHE A 75 -42.88 -4.73 23.51
CA PHE A 75 -44.10 -3.92 23.39
C PHE A 75 -45.35 -4.74 23.69
N LEU A 76 -45.47 -5.94 23.10
CA LEU A 76 -46.60 -6.83 23.37
C LEU A 76 -46.64 -7.28 24.82
N ARG A 77 -45.49 -7.65 25.40
CA ARG A 77 -45.41 -8.01 26.83
C ARG A 77 -45.82 -6.84 27.72
N ALA A 78 -45.36 -5.62 27.44
CA ALA A 78 -45.70 -4.44 28.22
C ALA A 78 -47.21 -4.09 28.18
N ILE A 79 -47.90 -4.41 27.08
CA ILE A 79 -49.36 -4.22 26.96
C ILE A 79 -50.14 -5.33 27.66
N LEU A 80 -49.62 -6.56 27.67
CA LEU A 80 -50.27 -7.75 28.21
C LEU A 80 -49.97 -7.99 29.70
N GLU A 81 -48.90 -7.43 30.26
CA GLU A 81 -48.57 -7.53 31.68
C GLU A 81 -49.54 -6.71 32.56
N THR A 82 -50.23 -7.40 33.48
CA THR A 82 -51.04 -6.80 34.54
C THR A 82 -50.45 -7.24 35.87
N PRO A 83 -49.95 -6.35 36.77
CA PRO A 83 -50.01 -4.89 36.76
C PRO A 83 -48.90 -4.21 35.93
N PRO A 84 -49.09 -2.94 35.51
CA PRO A 84 -48.11 -2.22 34.70
C PRO A 84 -46.79 -2.05 35.45
N VAL A 85 -45.69 -2.45 34.80
CA VAL A 85 -44.33 -2.29 35.34
C VAL A 85 -43.97 -0.81 35.35
N TYR A 86 -43.83 -0.23 36.54
CA TYR A 86 -43.38 1.15 36.73
C TYR A 86 -41.85 1.16 36.72
N ILE A 87 -41.26 1.79 35.71
CA ILE A 87 -39.80 1.92 35.61
C ILE A 87 -39.38 3.14 36.41
N GLU A 88 -38.60 2.96 37.48
CA GLU A 88 -38.07 4.06 38.27
C GLU A 88 -36.82 4.65 37.63
N LYS A 89 -36.53 5.92 37.92
CA LYS A 89 -35.36 6.63 37.37
C LYS A 89 -34.04 5.93 37.71
N GLY A 90 -33.95 5.30 38.89
CA GLY A 90 -32.77 4.52 39.30
C GLY A 90 -32.52 3.27 38.44
N ASP A 91 -33.57 2.62 37.94
CA ASP A 91 -33.45 1.47 37.04
C ASP A 91 -32.94 1.90 35.65
N ILE A 92 -33.38 3.07 35.19
CA ILE A 92 -32.91 3.66 33.93
C ILE A 92 -31.43 4.00 34.04
N ASP A 93 -31.01 4.65 35.12
CA ASP A 93 -29.61 5.03 35.35
C ASP A 93 -28.69 3.80 35.45
N ALA A 94 -29.13 2.74 36.14
CA ALA A 94 -28.37 1.49 36.24
C ALA A 94 -28.25 0.73 34.90
N ILE A 95 -29.31 0.75 34.07
CA ILE A 95 -29.28 0.18 32.71
C ILE A 95 -28.38 1.03 31.79
N GLN A 96 -28.41 2.35 31.95
CA GLN A 96 -27.57 3.26 31.19
C GLN A 96 -26.09 3.02 31.48
N GLU A 97 -25.70 2.91 32.75
CA GLU A 97 -24.31 2.62 33.16
C GLU A 97 -23.82 1.27 32.60
N LYS A 98 -24.65 0.22 32.69
CA LYS A 98 -24.34 -1.09 32.08
C LYS A 98 -24.19 -1.00 30.56
N ASN A 99 -25.06 -0.25 29.90
CA ASN A 99 -24.98 -0.04 28.45
C ASN A 99 -23.73 0.73 28.06
N ASP A 100 -23.33 1.74 28.82
CA ASP A 100 -22.17 2.55 28.51
C ASP A 100 -20.87 1.78 28.76
N SER A 101 -20.80 0.97 29.82
CA SER A 101 -19.72 0.00 30.03
C SER A 101 -19.64 -1.04 28.89
N ALA A 102 -20.78 -1.64 28.51
CA ALA A 102 -20.83 -2.59 27.41
C ALA A 102 -20.47 -1.97 26.05
N LYS A 103 -20.88 -0.73 25.79
CA LYS A 103 -20.49 0.04 24.59
C LYS A 103 -18.99 0.33 24.56
N ALA A 104 -18.39 0.67 25.70
CA ALA A 104 -16.97 0.91 25.80
C ALA A 104 -16.17 -0.36 25.47
N ALA A 105 -16.53 -1.49 26.10
CA ALA A 105 -15.93 -2.79 25.81
C ALA A 105 -16.13 -3.20 24.34
N LEU A 106 -17.32 -3.01 23.78
CA LEU A 106 -17.59 -3.31 22.36
C LEU A 106 -16.77 -2.43 21.42
N LYS A 107 -16.56 -1.15 21.76
CA LYS A 107 -15.73 -0.23 20.96
C LYS A 107 -14.27 -0.65 20.97
N GLU A 108 -13.76 -1.09 22.11
CA GLU A 108 -12.40 -1.63 22.21
C GLU A 108 -12.22 -2.87 21.34
N VAL A 109 -13.13 -3.84 21.46
CA VAL A 109 -13.11 -5.07 20.63
C VAL A 109 -13.24 -4.73 19.14
N LYS A 110 -14.12 -3.80 18.77
CA LYS A 110 -14.28 -3.36 17.38
C LYS A 110 -12.99 -2.74 16.83
N ASN A 111 -12.33 -1.90 17.61
CA ASN A 111 -11.06 -1.29 17.20
C ASN A 111 -9.97 -2.34 17.05
N ASN A 112 -9.90 -3.33 17.95
CA ASN A 112 -8.96 -4.44 17.86
C ASN A 112 -9.22 -5.27 16.58
N VAL A 113 -10.47 -5.65 16.33
CA VAL A 113 -10.84 -6.39 15.11
C VAL A 113 -10.51 -5.58 13.85
N GLN A 114 -10.79 -4.27 13.82
CA GLN A 114 -10.43 -3.43 12.68
C GLN A 114 -8.93 -3.37 12.45
N LYS A 115 -8.14 -3.24 13.52
CA LYS A 115 -6.68 -3.27 13.44
C LYS A 115 -6.19 -4.62 12.91
N LYS A 116 -6.73 -5.73 13.40
CA LYS A 116 -6.41 -7.08 12.91
C LYS A 116 -6.80 -7.30 11.46
N MET A 117 -7.94 -6.74 11.02
CA MET A 117 -8.35 -6.83 9.62
C MET A 117 -7.39 -6.06 8.72
N ALA A 118 -6.95 -4.86 9.13
CA ALA A 118 -5.94 -4.10 8.40
C ALA A 118 -4.59 -4.82 8.34
N GLU A 119 -4.16 -5.46 9.44
CA GLU A 119 -2.96 -6.30 9.46
C GLU A 119 -3.09 -7.48 8.47
N ILE A 120 -4.24 -8.13 8.40
CA ILE A 120 -4.50 -9.23 7.47
C ILE A 120 -4.50 -8.73 6.02
N ASP A 121 -5.13 -7.60 5.74
CA ASP A 121 -5.19 -7.03 4.39
C ASP A 121 -3.78 -6.68 3.88
N GLU A 122 -2.92 -6.13 4.74
CA GLU A 122 -1.54 -5.82 4.40
C GLU A 122 -0.72 -7.09 4.12
N VAL A 123 -0.78 -8.07 5.02
CA VAL A 123 -0.09 -9.36 4.83
C VAL A 123 -0.60 -10.07 3.57
N THR A 124 -1.90 -10.00 3.29
CA THR A 124 -2.48 -10.61 2.08
C THR A 124 -1.91 -9.96 0.82
N ARG A 125 -1.80 -8.62 0.78
CA ARG A 125 -1.19 -7.90 -0.35
C ARG A 125 0.27 -8.24 -0.52
N GLU A 126 1.03 -8.31 0.57
CA GLU A 126 2.43 -8.69 0.56
C GLU A 126 2.61 -10.12 0.03
N VAL A 127 1.81 -11.07 0.51
CA VAL A 127 1.86 -12.47 0.07
C VAL A 127 1.51 -12.60 -1.41
N VAL A 128 0.49 -11.89 -1.90
CA VAL A 128 0.12 -11.89 -3.32
C VAL A 128 1.28 -11.35 -4.17
N SER A 129 1.84 -10.19 -3.79
CA SER A 129 2.97 -9.59 -4.51
C SER A 129 4.21 -10.49 -4.52
N LEU A 130 4.49 -11.13 -3.38
CA LEU A 130 5.63 -12.03 -3.26
C LEU A 130 5.43 -13.32 -4.08
N ASN A 131 4.19 -13.84 -4.11
CA ASN A 131 3.86 -15.00 -4.94
C ASN A 131 3.99 -14.68 -6.44
N GLU A 132 3.54 -13.50 -6.87
CA GLU A 132 3.75 -13.02 -8.24
C GLU A 132 5.24 -12.92 -8.58
N GLU A 133 6.06 -12.38 -7.68
CA GLU A 133 7.51 -12.33 -7.85
C GLU A 133 8.12 -13.74 -7.97
N TYR A 134 7.72 -14.68 -7.12
CA TYR A 134 8.18 -16.07 -7.21
C TYR A 134 7.76 -16.75 -8.50
N GLU A 135 6.54 -16.53 -8.99
CA GLU A 135 6.10 -17.07 -10.27
C GLU A 135 6.95 -16.54 -11.43
N THR A 136 7.29 -15.24 -11.43
CA THR A 136 8.16 -14.67 -12.48
C THR A 136 9.57 -15.26 -12.43
N LYS A 137 10.14 -15.39 -11.23
CA LYS A 137 11.46 -16.02 -11.03
C LYS A 137 11.46 -17.49 -11.42
N TYR A 138 10.38 -18.21 -11.09
CA TYR A 138 10.21 -19.61 -11.45
C TYR A 138 10.20 -19.77 -12.98
N LYS A 139 9.38 -18.98 -13.69
CA LYS A 139 9.34 -18.99 -15.16
C LYS A 139 10.69 -18.65 -15.78
N ALA A 140 11.37 -17.61 -15.30
CA ALA A 140 12.69 -17.26 -15.79
C ALA A 140 13.72 -18.39 -15.56
N THR A 141 13.64 -19.08 -14.41
CA THR A 141 14.52 -20.21 -14.10
C THR A 141 14.20 -21.40 -15.02
N ASP A 142 12.93 -21.70 -15.25
CA ASP A 142 12.47 -22.75 -16.15
C ASP A 142 12.94 -22.49 -17.60
N ASP A 143 12.80 -21.26 -18.09
CA ASP A 143 13.31 -20.83 -19.40
C ASP A 143 14.84 -21.01 -19.49
N THR A 144 15.58 -20.62 -18.44
CA THR A 144 17.04 -20.83 -18.42
C THR A 144 17.41 -22.31 -18.38
N LEU A 145 16.66 -23.14 -17.65
CA LEU A 145 16.90 -24.58 -17.59
C LEU A 145 16.63 -25.25 -18.95
N GLN A 146 15.57 -24.83 -19.64
CA GLN A 146 15.29 -25.27 -21.00
C GLN A 146 16.42 -24.87 -21.96
N SER A 147 16.89 -23.62 -21.90
CA SER A 147 18.03 -23.16 -22.70
C SER A 147 19.32 -23.93 -22.39
N PHE A 148 19.55 -24.31 -21.14
CA PHE A 148 20.69 -25.13 -20.72
C PHE A 148 20.59 -26.54 -21.29
N SER A 149 19.39 -27.15 -21.29
CA SER A 149 19.15 -28.44 -21.93
C SER A 149 19.43 -28.38 -23.42
N GLU A 150 18.95 -27.34 -24.12
CA GLU A 150 19.22 -27.14 -25.55
C GLU A 150 20.70 -26.93 -25.85
N LEU A 151 21.41 -26.18 -25.01
CA LEU A 151 22.86 -26.00 -25.08
C LEU A 151 23.60 -27.31 -24.85
N GLN A 152 23.15 -28.12 -23.89
CA GLN A 152 23.73 -29.43 -23.60
C GLN A 152 23.52 -30.40 -24.76
N ASP A 153 22.33 -30.43 -25.36
CA ASP A 153 22.06 -31.21 -26.57
C ASP A 153 22.94 -30.75 -27.75
N ARG A 154 23.14 -29.44 -27.92
CA ARG A 154 24.07 -28.89 -28.92
C ARG A 154 25.52 -29.28 -28.63
N LEU A 155 25.95 -29.25 -27.38
CA LEU A 155 27.30 -29.63 -26.98
C LEU A 155 27.52 -31.13 -27.21
N ASP A 156 26.56 -31.97 -26.84
CA ASP A 156 26.57 -33.40 -27.12
C ASP A 156 26.61 -33.68 -28.63
N ALA A 157 25.81 -32.96 -29.42
CA ALA A 157 25.85 -33.05 -30.88
C ALA A 157 27.22 -32.62 -31.43
N LEU A 158 27.79 -31.52 -30.93
CA LEU A 158 29.14 -31.09 -31.30
C LEU A 158 30.20 -32.10 -30.91
N VAL A 159 30.16 -32.67 -29.70
CA VAL A 159 31.10 -33.70 -29.24
C VAL A 159 30.96 -34.98 -30.08
N ARG A 160 29.74 -35.39 -30.42
CA ARG A 160 29.49 -36.52 -31.34
C ARG A 160 30.04 -36.22 -32.74
N ASN A 161 29.89 -34.99 -33.24
CA ASN A 161 30.39 -34.53 -34.54
C ASN A 161 31.90 -34.25 -34.55
N GLN A 162 32.51 -33.97 -33.40
CA GLN A 162 33.94 -33.72 -33.26
C GLN A 162 34.75 -35.01 -33.13
N LYS A 163 34.14 -36.12 -32.67
CA LYS A 163 34.78 -37.44 -32.67
C LYS A 163 35.30 -37.89 -34.06
N PRO A 164 34.57 -37.74 -35.19
CA PRO A 164 35.13 -38.02 -36.51
C PRO A 164 36.10 -36.94 -37.02
N ALA A 165 35.88 -35.65 -36.70
CA ALA A 165 36.74 -34.56 -37.17
C ALA A 165 38.11 -34.52 -36.47
N SER A 166 38.17 -34.86 -35.18
CA SER A 166 39.44 -35.00 -34.44
C SER A 166 40.14 -36.34 -34.74
N LYS A 167 39.41 -37.42 -35.04
CA LYS A 167 40.01 -38.64 -35.60
C LYS A 167 40.58 -38.38 -36.98
N GLN A 168 39.87 -37.66 -37.85
CA GLN A 168 40.40 -37.24 -39.15
C GLN A 168 41.59 -36.28 -38.98
N ALA A 169 41.54 -35.29 -38.09
CA ALA A 169 42.68 -34.40 -37.85
C ALA A 169 43.88 -35.15 -37.22
N ALA A 170 43.66 -36.12 -36.34
CA ALA A 170 44.69 -36.98 -35.77
C ALA A 170 45.23 -38.01 -36.78
N GLU A 171 44.39 -38.55 -37.67
CA GLU A 171 44.80 -39.39 -38.81
C GLU A 171 45.54 -38.55 -39.86
N THR A 172 45.20 -37.27 -40.04
CA THR A 172 45.92 -36.34 -40.92
C THR A 172 47.24 -35.88 -40.29
N MET A 173 47.34 -35.83 -38.95
CA MET A 173 48.59 -35.56 -38.21
C MET A 173 49.49 -36.80 -38.06
N MET A 174 48.93 -38.01 -37.89
CA MET A 174 49.69 -39.28 -37.89
C MET A 174 50.00 -39.78 -39.30
N GLY A 175 49.31 -39.26 -40.31
CA GLY A 175 49.55 -39.50 -41.73
C GLY A 175 50.35 -38.37 -42.40
N LEU A 176 51.09 -37.57 -41.62
CA LEU A 176 52.08 -36.65 -42.18
C LEU A 176 53.25 -37.45 -42.75
N PRO A 177 53.50 -37.45 -44.07
CA PRO A 177 54.74 -37.94 -44.63
C PRO A 177 55.89 -37.12 -44.03
N GLU A 178 57.02 -37.76 -43.78
CA GLU A 178 58.23 -37.23 -43.13
C GLU A 178 58.92 -36.07 -43.90
N GLU A 179 58.26 -35.53 -44.94
CA GLU A 179 58.69 -34.38 -45.73
C GLU A 179 57.56 -33.33 -45.80
N LEU A 180 57.43 -32.54 -44.73
CA LEU A 180 56.68 -31.28 -44.81
C LEU A 180 57.44 -30.33 -45.74
N SER A 181 56.83 -29.99 -46.87
CA SER A 181 57.37 -28.97 -47.78
C SER A 181 57.42 -27.62 -47.07
N ASP A 182 58.51 -26.89 -47.25
CA ASP A 182 58.80 -25.55 -46.73
C ASP A 182 57.67 -24.51 -47.04
N ARG A 183 56.80 -24.86 -47.99
CA ARG A 183 55.61 -24.11 -48.40
C ARG A 183 54.44 -24.20 -47.41
N ASP A 184 54.29 -25.32 -46.70
CA ASP A 184 53.21 -25.52 -45.72
C ASP A 184 53.54 -24.84 -44.38
N LEU A 185 54.81 -24.88 -43.98
CA LEU A 185 55.31 -24.12 -42.82
C LEU A 185 55.13 -22.60 -43.01
N ARG A 186 55.33 -22.08 -44.23
CA ARG A 186 55.10 -20.66 -44.56
C ARG A 186 53.65 -20.20 -44.43
N ASN A 187 52.67 -21.10 -44.56
CA ASN A 187 51.25 -20.76 -44.42
C ASN A 187 50.74 -20.90 -42.98
N VAL A 188 51.36 -21.78 -42.21
CA VAL A 188 50.98 -22.10 -40.83
C VAL A 188 51.55 -21.09 -39.82
N VAL A 189 52.75 -20.57 -40.04
CA VAL A 189 53.36 -19.56 -39.14
C VAL A 189 52.54 -18.25 -39.07
N PRO A 190 52.07 -17.66 -40.20
CA PRO A 190 51.27 -16.44 -40.15
C PRO A 190 49.88 -16.61 -39.51
N SER A 191 49.29 -17.81 -39.53
CA SER A 191 48.00 -18.06 -38.88
C SER A 191 48.17 -18.17 -37.36
N PHE A 192 49.25 -18.80 -36.88
CA PHE A 192 49.61 -18.78 -35.47
C PHE A 192 49.98 -17.37 -34.98
N GLN A 193 50.69 -16.58 -35.80
CA GLN A 193 51.00 -15.18 -35.48
C GLN A 193 49.72 -14.35 -35.29
N ARG A 194 48.75 -14.48 -36.21
CA ARG A 194 47.44 -13.81 -36.10
C ARG A 194 46.66 -14.27 -34.88
N LEU A 195 46.74 -15.57 -34.55
CA LEU A 195 46.06 -16.11 -33.37
C LEU A 195 46.67 -15.55 -32.08
N LEU A 196 48.01 -15.49 -31.97
CA LEU A 196 48.70 -14.87 -30.85
C LEU A 196 48.32 -13.40 -30.71
N GLU A 197 48.33 -12.64 -31.81
CA GLU A 197 47.95 -11.24 -31.82
C GLU A 197 46.49 -11.03 -31.40
N SER A 198 45.57 -11.89 -31.85
CA SER A 198 44.17 -11.85 -31.40
C SER A 198 44.00 -12.15 -29.90
N LYS A 199 44.80 -13.06 -29.36
CA LYS A 199 44.79 -13.40 -27.93
C LYS A 199 45.40 -12.29 -27.09
N GLU A 200 46.46 -11.66 -27.58
CA GLU A 200 47.11 -10.52 -26.94
C GLU A 200 46.21 -9.28 -26.91
N ASN A 201 45.49 -9.03 -28.00
CA ASN A 201 44.45 -8.00 -28.07
C ASN A 201 43.30 -8.30 -27.09
N SER A 202 42.85 -9.56 -27.01
CA SER A 202 41.80 -9.96 -26.06
C SER A 202 42.24 -9.83 -24.60
N LEU A 203 43.49 -10.16 -24.29
CA LEU A 203 44.07 -9.99 -22.95
C LEU A 203 44.19 -8.50 -22.58
N SER A 204 44.57 -7.66 -23.54
CA SER A 204 44.65 -6.22 -23.34
C SER A 204 43.26 -5.61 -23.07
N GLN A 205 42.24 -6.03 -23.81
CA GLN A 205 40.85 -5.64 -23.56
C GLN A 205 40.37 -6.09 -22.18
N LEU A 206 40.60 -7.35 -21.83
CA LEU A 206 40.19 -7.90 -20.53
C LEU A 206 40.92 -7.20 -19.35
N SER A 207 42.18 -6.84 -19.53
CA SER A 207 42.96 -6.07 -18.56
C SER A 207 42.38 -4.66 -18.36
N ASN A 208 41.98 -4.00 -19.44
CA ASN A 208 41.32 -2.69 -19.37
C ASN A 208 39.96 -2.76 -18.68
N ASP A 209 39.14 -3.76 -19.00
CA ASP A 209 37.84 -3.98 -18.37
C ASP A 209 37.98 -4.30 -16.88
N PHE A 210 38.99 -5.11 -16.52
CA PHE A 210 39.31 -5.41 -15.13
C PHE A 210 39.72 -4.14 -14.36
N ASN A 211 40.58 -3.31 -14.95
CA ASN A 211 40.99 -2.04 -14.34
C ASN A 211 39.80 -1.09 -14.17
N MET A 212 38.93 -0.96 -15.17
CA MET A 212 37.74 -0.12 -15.09
C MET A 212 36.77 -0.59 -14.01
N LYS A 213 36.52 -1.91 -13.93
CA LYS A 213 35.65 -2.50 -12.90
C LYS A 213 36.25 -2.32 -11.50
N ASN A 214 37.56 -2.45 -11.36
CA ASN A 214 38.25 -2.25 -10.08
C ASN A 214 38.19 -0.78 -9.61
N GLN A 215 38.31 0.18 -10.54
CA GLN A 215 38.09 1.61 -10.24
C GLN A 215 36.65 1.88 -9.80
N LEU A 216 35.65 1.32 -10.51
CA LEU A 216 34.25 1.47 -10.14
C LEU A 216 33.97 0.88 -8.75
N GLN A 217 34.50 -0.31 -8.46
CA GLN A 217 34.38 -0.95 -7.15
C GLN A 217 35.01 -0.09 -6.04
N THR A 218 36.17 0.51 -6.30
CA THR A 218 36.83 1.44 -5.36
C THR A 218 35.96 2.66 -5.08
N ASN A 219 35.36 3.27 -6.12
CA ASN A 219 34.46 4.40 -5.97
C ASN A 219 33.19 4.04 -5.18
N GLN A 220 32.62 2.86 -5.45
CA GLN A 220 31.47 2.34 -4.69
C GLN A 220 31.83 2.10 -3.22
N GLN A 221 33.01 1.55 -2.94
CA GLN A 221 33.50 1.33 -1.58
C GLN A 221 33.66 2.65 -0.82
N LEU A 222 34.25 3.68 -1.45
CA LEU A 222 34.35 5.02 -0.87
C LEU A 222 32.97 5.62 -0.58
N HIS A 223 31.98 5.41 -1.45
CA HIS A 223 30.62 5.88 -1.22
C HIS A 223 29.95 5.14 -0.04
N ILE A 224 30.13 3.82 0.03
CA ILE A 224 29.64 3.00 1.15
C ILE A 224 30.27 3.48 2.46
N ASP A 225 31.57 3.76 2.48
CA ASP A 225 32.26 4.23 3.67
C ASP A 225 31.78 5.63 4.08
N LYS A 226 31.53 6.55 3.12
CA LYS A 226 30.88 7.84 3.41
C LYS A 226 29.49 7.68 4.02
N LEU A 227 28.67 6.77 3.48
CA LEU A 227 27.35 6.48 4.03
C LEU A 227 27.46 5.87 5.45
N ARG A 228 28.42 4.97 5.68
CA ARG A 228 28.71 4.42 7.00
C ARG A 228 29.13 5.49 7.99
N THR A 229 30.00 6.43 7.59
CA THR A 229 30.39 7.54 8.47
C THR A 229 29.21 8.46 8.79
N LYS A 230 28.30 8.71 7.84
CA LYS A 230 27.08 9.48 8.08
C LYS A 230 26.10 8.74 8.99
N LEU A 231 25.92 7.45 8.78
CA LEU A 231 25.11 6.61 9.65
C LEU A 231 25.69 6.54 11.06
N GLU A 232 27.00 6.42 11.20
CA GLU A 232 27.65 6.42 12.51
C GLU A 232 27.55 7.80 13.17
N SER A 233 27.72 8.90 12.44
CA SER A 233 27.50 10.24 12.98
C SER A 233 26.05 10.44 13.43
N LEU A 234 25.07 10.00 12.63
CA LEU A 234 23.65 10.05 12.99
C LEU A 234 23.36 9.16 14.20
N ARG A 235 23.98 7.98 14.28
CA ARG A 235 23.84 7.07 15.41
C ARG A 235 24.46 7.63 16.68
N THR A 236 25.60 8.31 16.57
CA THR A 236 26.20 9.03 17.70
C THR A 236 25.31 10.19 18.14
N SER A 237 24.76 10.98 17.21
CA SER A 237 23.78 12.02 17.51
C SER A 237 22.53 11.45 18.20
N LEU A 238 22.04 10.30 17.73
CA LEU A 238 20.89 9.61 18.34
C LEU A 238 21.22 9.09 19.75
N LYS A 239 22.42 8.55 19.96
CA LYS A 239 22.89 8.09 21.28
C LYS A 239 23.19 9.24 22.25
N THR A 240 23.59 10.41 21.76
CA THR A 240 23.73 11.61 22.60
C THR A 240 22.38 12.18 23.01
N VAL A 241 21.34 12.02 22.17
CA VAL A 241 19.94 12.35 22.51
C VAL A 241 19.38 11.44 23.61
N ASP A 242 19.84 10.19 23.69
CA ASP A 242 19.38 9.19 24.67
C ASP A 242 20.03 9.33 26.07
N LYS A 243 21.05 10.19 26.23
CA LYS A 243 21.83 10.32 27.49
C LYS A 243 21.83 11.71 28.13
N SER A 244 21.17 12.70 27.54
CA SER A 244 20.96 14.00 28.18
C SER A 244 19.52 14.11 28.66
N GLU A 245 19.35 14.25 29.98
CA GLU A 245 18.10 14.60 30.64
C GLU A 245 17.32 15.67 29.87
N VAL A 246 16.07 15.35 29.56
CA VAL A 246 14.96 16.18 29.03
C VAL A 246 15.38 17.40 28.18
N PRO A 247 15.46 17.27 26.84
CA PRO A 247 15.43 18.43 25.94
C PRO A 247 14.12 18.47 25.16
N ASN A 248 13.23 19.33 25.66
CA ASN A 248 12.28 20.16 24.90
C ASN A 248 11.84 19.63 23.52
N SER A 249 10.93 18.66 23.53
CA SER A 249 10.27 18.13 22.32
C SER A 249 9.61 19.23 21.46
N GLN A 250 9.26 20.37 22.06
CA GLN A 250 8.70 21.52 21.36
C GLN A 250 9.77 22.34 20.61
N GLN A 251 11.01 22.40 21.10
CA GLN A 251 12.12 23.05 20.37
C GLN A 251 12.59 22.22 19.19
N ASN A 252 12.69 20.90 19.33
CA ASN A 252 13.05 20.01 18.22
C ASN A 252 11.95 20.03 17.13
N PHE A 253 10.69 20.07 17.54
CA PHE A 253 9.57 20.22 16.60
C PHE A 253 9.55 21.61 15.94
N ALA A 254 9.81 22.68 16.69
CA ALA A 254 9.91 24.02 16.13
C ALA A 254 11.10 24.15 15.16
N GLN A 255 12.23 23.51 15.46
CA GLN A 255 13.40 23.48 14.58
C GLN A 255 13.14 22.64 13.33
N TRP A 256 12.48 21.48 13.46
CA TRP A 256 12.06 20.66 12.33
C TRP A 256 11.07 21.40 11.42
N ILE A 257 10.07 22.11 11.98
CA ILE A 257 9.17 22.95 11.20
C ILE A 257 9.95 24.05 10.46
N LYS A 258 10.92 24.68 11.11
CA LYS A 258 11.73 25.73 10.48
C LYS A 258 12.57 25.19 9.33
N GLU A 259 13.21 24.04 9.51
CA GLU A 259 14.00 23.37 8.47
C GLU A 259 13.10 22.86 7.33
N MET A 260 11.92 22.32 7.65
CA MET A 260 10.96 21.90 6.63
C MET A 260 10.41 23.08 5.83
N ASN A 261 10.09 24.18 6.50
CA ASN A 261 9.66 25.40 5.83
C ASN A 261 10.79 25.96 4.95
N GLU A 262 12.05 25.95 5.38
CA GLU A 262 13.18 26.34 4.51
C GLU A 262 13.31 25.45 3.27
N ILE A 263 13.09 24.14 3.41
CA ILE A 263 13.16 23.20 2.28
C ILE A 263 11.97 23.41 1.34
N LEU A 264 10.77 23.63 1.87
CA LEU A 264 9.57 23.94 1.09
C LEU A 264 9.68 25.29 0.38
N LEU A 265 10.29 26.30 1.03
CA LEU A 265 10.62 27.60 0.42
C LEU A 265 11.62 27.44 -0.73
N LYS A 266 12.67 26.63 -0.55
CA LYS A 266 13.66 26.31 -1.60
C LYS A 266 13.06 25.52 -2.76
N LEU A 267 12.07 24.66 -2.51
CA LEU A 267 11.44 23.82 -3.54
C LEU A 267 10.34 24.53 -4.32
N ASN A 268 9.63 25.48 -3.71
CA ASN A 268 8.51 26.18 -4.36
C ASN A 268 8.88 27.56 -4.93
N GLY A 269 10.09 28.07 -4.71
CA GLY A 269 10.55 29.34 -5.28
C GLY A 269 9.79 30.58 -4.79
N TRP A 270 9.08 30.48 -3.66
CA TRP A 270 8.31 31.57 -3.08
C TRP A 270 9.16 32.26 -2.02
N GLU A 271 9.66 33.45 -2.34
CA GLU A 271 10.37 34.29 -1.39
C GLU A 271 9.34 35.07 -0.56
N HIS A 272 9.27 34.72 0.74
CA HIS A 272 8.61 35.44 1.84
C HIS A 272 7.06 35.52 1.80
N ILE A 273 6.41 34.66 2.60
CA ILE A 273 5.03 34.91 3.08
C ILE A 273 5.13 35.33 4.55
N ASP A 274 4.84 36.58 4.83
CA ASP A 274 4.74 37.11 6.19
C ASP A 274 3.30 36.97 6.67
N VAL A 275 3.10 36.14 7.70
CA VAL A 275 1.81 35.98 8.37
C VAL A 275 1.87 36.67 9.73
N LYS A 276 1.13 37.77 9.87
CA LYS A 276 0.98 38.51 11.13
C LYS A 276 -0.42 38.30 11.68
N ILE A 277 -0.51 37.99 12.97
CA ILE A 277 -1.77 37.82 13.69
C ILE A 277 -1.79 38.88 14.79
N GLU A 278 -2.60 39.92 14.61
CA GLU A 278 -2.83 40.97 15.60
C GLU A 278 -4.33 41.22 15.74
N ASN A 279 -4.82 41.33 16.99
CA ASN A 279 -6.21 41.71 17.32
C ASN A 279 -7.34 40.99 16.54
N ASN A 280 -7.33 39.65 16.53
CA ASN A 280 -8.32 38.80 15.83
C ASN A 280 -8.38 38.95 14.30
N GLU A 281 -7.35 39.52 13.69
CA GLU A 281 -7.19 39.61 12.24
C GLU A 281 -5.90 38.90 11.81
N ILE A 282 -5.98 38.12 10.72
CA ILE A 282 -4.87 37.40 10.13
C ILE A 282 -4.48 38.12 8.85
N THR A 283 -3.32 38.77 8.86
CA THR A 283 -2.77 39.44 7.67
C THR A 283 -1.71 38.55 7.04
N ILE A 284 -1.96 38.12 5.80
CA ILE A 284 -1.03 37.35 4.98
C ILE A 284 -0.49 38.28 3.90
N ALA A 285 0.79 38.62 3.97
CA ALA A 285 1.45 39.49 3.00
C ALA A 285 2.47 38.68 2.18
N SER A 286 2.40 38.82 0.85
CA SER A 286 3.40 38.30 -0.08
C SER A 286 3.72 39.36 -1.13
N ASN A 287 4.96 39.82 -1.13
CA ASN A 287 5.62 40.81 -2.02
C ASN A 287 4.83 42.10 -2.39
N ASP A 288 3.67 41.99 -3.04
CA ASP A 288 2.87 43.13 -3.55
C ASP A 288 1.36 43.00 -3.24
N THR A 289 0.96 41.97 -2.48
CA THR A 289 -0.44 41.75 -2.09
C THR A 289 -0.55 41.38 -0.62
N ALA A 290 -1.39 42.13 0.11
CA ALA A 290 -1.72 41.88 1.51
C ALA A 290 -3.18 41.46 1.61
N ILE A 291 -3.41 40.23 2.07
CA ILE A 291 -4.75 39.70 2.31
C ILE A 291 -5.02 39.77 3.81
N VAL A 292 -5.98 40.61 4.19
CA VAL A 292 -6.45 40.71 5.59
C VAL A 292 -7.70 39.85 5.74
N LEU A 293 -7.62 38.88 6.65
CA LEU A 293 -8.67 37.92 6.97
C LEU A 293 -9.19 38.17 8.39
N SER A 294 -10.51 38.04 8.60
CA SER A 294 -11.11 38.00 9.94
C SER A 294 -10.88 36.65 10.64
N GLU A 295 -11.21 36.57 11.92
CA GLU A 295 -11.17 35.33 12.72
C GLU A 295 -12.00 34.16 12.12
N ASP A 296 -13.08 34.50 11.39
CA ASP A 296 -13.90 33.56 10.62
C ASP A 296 -13.39 33.34 9.17
N LEU A 297 -12.12 33.68 8.91
CA LEU A 297 -11.43 33.54 7.61
C LEU A 297 -12.11 34.28 6.44
N ARG A 298 -12.83 35.37 6.72
CA ARG A 298 -13.44 36.21 5.67
C ARG A 298 -12.46 37.30 5.23
N VAL A 299 -12.35 37.51 3.92
CA VAL A 299 -11.47 38.53 3.35
C VAL A 299 -12.10 39.91 3.55
N LEU A 300 -11.44 40.76 4.33
CA LEU A 300 -11.92 42.09 4.74
C LEU A 300 -11.55 43.19 3.74
N ASN A 301 -10.54 42.99 2.90
CA ASN A 301 -10.12 43.96 1.89
C ASN A 301 -10.32 43.46 0.45
N PRO A 302 -11.55 43.55 -0.10
CA PRO A 302 -11.85 43.08 -1.45
C PRO A 302 -11.45 44.06 -2.58
N GLU A 303 -11.12 45.32 -2.25
CA GLU A 303 -10.82 46.35 -3.26
C GLU A 303 -9.39 46.26 -3.81
N ASP A 304 -8.44 45.77 -3.03
CA ASP A 304 -7.05 45.56 -3.48
C ASP A 304 -6.86 44.23 -4.26
N LEU A 305 -7.91 43.39 -4.33
CA LEU A 305 -7.90 42.04 -4.90
C LEU A 305 -8.85 41.88 -6.10
N ILE A 306 -9.00 42.94 -6.91
CA ILE A 306 -9.92 42.98 -8.06
C ILE A 306 -9.68 41.81 -9.03
N GLN A 307 -8.43 41.37 -9.19
CA GLN A 307 -8.06 40.24 -10.06
C GLN A 307 -8.55 38.88 -9.55
N TYR A 308 -8.89 38.77 -8.26
CA TYR A 308 -9.35 37.54 -7.60
C TYR A 308 -10.77 37.65 -7.05
N ARG A 309 -11.56 38.62 -7.55
CA ARG A 309 -12.91 38.94 -7.06
C ARG A 309 -13.85 37.72 -6.98
N ASP A 310 -13.81 36.83 -7.97
CA ASP A 310 -14.64 35.62 -8.00
C ASP A 310 -14.27 34.62 -6.90
N VAL A 311 -12.98 34.54 -6.57
CA VAL A 311 -12.44 33.67 -5.52
C VAL A 311 -12.80 34.24 -4.14
N VAL A 312 -12.62 35.55 -3.96
CA VAL A 312 -12.98 36.27 -2.72
C VAL A 312 -14.47 36.14 -2.43
N HIS A 313 -15.32 36.26 -3.45
CA HIS A 313 -16.77 36.12 -3.27
C HIS A 313 -17.19 34.69 -2.89
N LYS A 314 -16.46 33.68 -3.38
CA LYS A 314 -16.69 32.25 -3.09
C LYS A 314 -16.22 31.86 -1.69
N ILE A 315 -15.12 32.44 -1.23
CA ILE A 315 -14.62 32.27 0.15
C ILE A 315 -15.61 32.91 1.14
N ASN A 316 -16.03 34.16 0.91
CA ASN A 316 -16.91 34.88 1.83
C ASN A 316 -18.36 34.34 1.87
N SER A 317 -18.78 33.56 0.86
CA SER A 317 -20.11 32.91 0.80
C SER A 317 -20.14 31.48 1.35
N THR A 318 -18.97 30.88 1.60
CA THR A 318 -18.87 29.53 2.15
C THR A 318 -18.84 29.62 3.68
N SER A 319 -19.69 28.88 4.40
CA SER A 319 -19.78 28.94 5.87
C SER A 319 -18.79 28.02 6.60
N ASP A 320 -18.14 27.11 5.88
CA ASP A 320 -17.24 26.10 6.43
C ASP A 320 -15.75 26.52 6.30
N PRO A 321 -15.03 26.70 7.42
CA PRO A 321 -13.61 27.10 7.44
C PRO A 321 -12.70 26.20 6.62
N SER A 322 -12.94 24.88 6.63
CA SER A 322 -12.09 23.93 5.90
C SER A 322 -12.23 24.08 4.39
N SER A 323 -13.45 24.37 3.92
CA SER A 323 -13.76 24.60 2.51
C SER A 323 -13.25 25.96 2.02
N GLN A 324 -13.29 26.98 2.89
CA GLN A 324 -12.68 28.28 2.64
C GLN A 324 -11.16 28.17 2.44
N VAL A 325 -10.45 27.45 3.31
CA VAL A 325 -9.00 27.22 3.20
C VAL A 325 -8.65 26.39 1.96
N ALA A 326 -9.42 25.35 1.65
CA ALA A 326 -9.21 24.57 0.43
C ALA A 326 -9.39 25.42 -0.84
N THR A 327 -10.37 26.32 -0.85
CA THR A 327 -10.62 27.24 -1.96
C THR A 327 -9.48 28.26 -2.09
N LEU A 328 -8.98 28.79 -0.97
CA LEU A 328 -7.78 29.66 -0.91
C LEU A 328 -6.55 28.95 -1.50
N ILE A 329 -6.25 27.73 -1.04
CA ILE A 329 -5.11 26.95 -1.54
C ILE A 329 -5.26 26.63 -3.03
N SER A 330 -6.48 26.34 -3.49
CA SER A 330 -6.74 26.05 -4.91
C SER A 330 -6.55 27.27 -5.82
N ALA A 331 -6.88 28.46 -5.33
CA ALA A 331 -6.71 29.71 -6.07
C ALA A 331 -5.25 30.15 -6.11
N ILE A 332 -4.50 29.87 -5.03
CA ILE A 332 -3.07 30.14 -4.91
C ILE A 332 -2.23 29.22 -5.82
N LYS A 333 -2.76 28.06 -6.22
CA LYS A 333 -2.05 27.07 -7.04
C LYS A 333 -2.13 27.32 -8.56
N LYS A 334 -2.78 28.40 -8.99
CA LYS A 334 -3.09 28.70 -10.39
C LYS A 334 -2.33 29.93 -10.88
#